data_AF-A0A6A5UYB0-F1
#
_entry.id   AF-A0A6A5UYB0-F1
#
_cell.length_a   1.000
_cell.length_b   1.000
_cell.length_c   1.000
_cell.angle_alpha   90.00
_cell.angle_beta   90.00
_cell.angle_gamma   90.00
#
_symmetry.space_group_name_H-M   'P 1'
#
loop_
_entity.id
_entity.type
_entity.pdbx_description
1 polymer ?
#
loop_
_entity_poly.entity_id
_entity_poly.type
_entity_poly.pdbx_seq_one_letter_code
_entity_poly.pdbx_strand_id
1 'polypeptide(L)'
;MSTPPLQRGQSTLALIAHLSAHLTHLHTLLVRATDTYHESLTTLFSSDRETAKLSLRGITEEVKETIATLLELGGKVSVVDAAEIYVVAGYGKDEALGKANEDLDGFKERVRRVEEAVGGMVARVVYG
;
A
#
# COMPACT_ATOMS: atom_id res chain seq x y z
N MET A 1 12.81 -31.78 8.36
CA MET A 1 12.77 -31.10 9.67
C MET A 1 11.77 -29.96 9.55
N SER A 2 10.60 -30.10 10.15
CA SER A 2 9.55 -29.06 10.12
C SER A 2 9.89 -27.98 11.13
N THR A 3 10.00 -26.72 10.68
CA THR A 3 10.09 -25.56 11.58
C THR A 3 8.84 -25.53 12.47
N PRO A 4 8.97 -25.28 13.78
CA PRO A 4 7.82 -25.24 14.67
C PRO A 4 6.83 -24.16 14.19
N PRO A 5 5.51 -24.44 14.22
CA PRO A 5 4.48 -23.53 13.69
C PRO A 5 4.52 -22.14 14.33
N LEU A 6 4.97 -22.05 15.59
CA LEU A 6 5.14 -20.78 16.31
C LEU A 6 6.19 -19.85 15.66
N GLN A 7 7.27 -20.36 15.08
CA GLN A 7 8.27 -19.52 14.39
C GLN A 7 7.76 -18.98 13.05
N ARG A 8 6.94 -19.76 12.34
CA ARG A 8 6.31 -19.33 11.08
C ARG A 8 5.23 -18.27 11.33
N GLY A 9 4.31 -18.53 12.27
CA GLY A 9 3.27 -17.58 12.64
C GLY A 9 3.83 -16.24 13.15
N GLN A 10 4.91 -16.26 13.94
CA GLN A 10 5.60 -15.03 14.39
C GLN A 10 6.18 -14.22 13.22
N SER A 11 6.72 -14.89 12.20
CA SER A 11 7.27 -14.24 11.01
C SER A 11 6.16 -13.59 10.18
N THR A 12 5.04 -14.28 10.00
CA THR A 12 3.86 -13.74 9.30
C THR A 12 3.25 -12.56 10.06
N LEU A 13 3.15 -12.62 11.40
CA LEU A 13 2.69 -11.49 12.21
C LEU A 13 3.61 -10.27 12.12
N ALA A 14 4.93 -10.48 12.13
CA ALA A 14 5.89 -9.39 11.93
C ALA A 14 5.75 -8.76 10.53
N LEU A 15 5.54 -9.57 9.49
CA LEU A 15 5.25 -9.08 8.14
C LEU A 15 3.95 -8.27 8.07
N ILE A 16 2.88 -8.72 8.74
CA ILE A 16 1.60 -7.98 8.82
C ILE A 16 1.76 -6.65 9.56
N ALA A 17 2.55 -6.62 10.65
CA ALA A 17 2.86 -5.38 11.34
C ALA A 17 3.65 -4.39 10.46
N HIS A 18 4.65 -4.89 9.71
CA HIS A 18 5.39 -4.07 8.75
C HIS A 18 4.48 -3.55 7.62
N LEU A 19 3.61 -4.40 7.07
CA LEU A 19 2.59 -3.98 6.08
C LEU A 19 1.71 -2.86 6.62
N SER A 20 1.29 -2.96 7.88
CA SER A 20 0.44 -1.95 8.53
C SER A 20 1.15 -0.60 8.69
N ALA A 21 2.45 -0.62 9.03
CA ALA A 21 3.27 0.59 9.10
C ALA A 21 3.41 1.26 7.72
N HIS A 22 3.69 0.48 6.67
CA HIS A 22 3.80 1.00 5.31
C HIS A 22 2.46 1.49 4.74
N LEU A 23 1.33 0.88 5.10
CA LEU A 23 0.01 1.38 4.75
C LEU A 23 -0.29 2.73 5.41
N THR A 24 0.12 2.90 6.67
CA THR A 24 -0.03 4.18 7.39
C THR A 24 0.84 5.27 6.75
N HIS A 25 2.06 4.93 6.35
CA HIS A 25 2.95 5.83 5.61
C HIS A 25 2.33 6.21 4.25
N LEU A 26 1.86 5.23 3.48
CA LEU A 26 1.19 5.45 2.20
C LEU A 26 -0.01 6.40 2.35
N HIS A 27 -0.87 6.18 3.35
CA HIS A 27 -2.00 7.07 3.61
C HIS A 27 -1.55 8.51 3.89
N THR A 28 -0.49 8.69 4.68
CA THR A 28 0.09 10.01 4.96
C THR A 28 0.60 10.69 3.69
N LEU A 29 1.27 9.94 2.80
CA LEU A 29 1.71 10.45 1.51
C LEU A 29 0.55 10.85 0.59
N LEU A 30 -0.54 10.09 0.58
CA LEU A 30 -1.72 10.40 -0.24
C LEU A 30 -2.43 11.68 0.21
N VAL A 31 -2.53 11.91 1.52
CA VAL A 31 -3.05 13.18 2.06
C VAL A 31 -2.17 14.33 1.58
N ARG A 32 -0.85 14.24 1.76
CA ARG A 32 0.10 15.26 1.30
C ARG A 32 0.04 15.48 -0.21
N ALA A 33 -0.08 14.41 -1.00
CA ALA A 33 -0.21 14.49 -2.46
C ALA A 33 -1.48 15.24 -2.86
N THR A 34 -2.59 15.00 -2.18
CA THR A 34 -3.89 15.65 -2.45
C THR A 34 -3.82 17.14 -2.13
N ASP A 35 -3.26 17.50 -0.98
CA ASP A 35 -3.09 18.91 -0.58
C ASP A 35 -2.17 19.65 -1.56
N THR A 36 -1.02 19.07 -1.87
CA THR A 36 -0.04 19.65 -2.82
C THR A 36 -0.63 19.76 -4.23
N TYR A 37 -1.42 18.78 -4.66
CA TYR A 37 -2.13 18.84 -5.94
C TYR A 37 -3.12 19.99 -5.96
N HIS A 38 -3.89 20.20 -4.89
CA HIS A 38 -4.81 21.33 -4.79
C HIS A 38 -4.08 22.67 -4.82
N GLU A 39 -2.96 22.81 -4.10
CA GLU A 39 -2.11 24.01 -4.13
C GLU A 39 -1.58 24.28 -5.54
N SER A 40 -1.15 23.24 -6.28
CA SER A 40 -0.64 23.38 -7.64
C SER A 40 -1.68 23.93 -8.63
N LEU A 41 -2.96 23.74 -8.35
CA LEU A 41 -4.07 24.21 -9.18
C LEU A 41 -4.60 25.58 -8.77
N THR A 42 -4.59 25.89 -7.47
CA THR A 42 -5.28 27.07 -6.91
C THR A 42 -4.36 28.25 -6.65
N THR A 43 -3.05 28.02 -6.53
CA THR A 43 -2.11 29.10 -6.22
C THR A 43 -2.00 30.11 -7.37
N LEU A 44 -2.09 31.40 -7.04
CA LEU A 44 -2.08 32.48 -8.02
C LEU A 44 -0.68 32.73 -8.60
N PHE A 45 0.35 32.64 -7.76
CA PHE A 45 1.74 32.87 -8.16
C PHE A 45 2.32 31.67 -8.94
N SER A 46 3.05 31.95 -10.02
CA SER A 46 3.65 30.92 -10.86
C SER A 46 4.82 30.19 -10.18
N SER A 47 5.62 30.89 -9.36
CA SER A 47 6.72 30.30 -8.59
C SER A 47 6.24 29.23 -7.61
N ASP A 48 5.15 29.52 -6.93
CA ASP A 48 4.59 28.66 -5.88
C ASP A 48 3.89 27.46 -6.52
N ARG A 49 3.23 27.67 -7.67
CA ARG A 49 2.73 26.57 -8.49
C ARG A 49 3.84 25.62 -8.91
N GLU A 50 4.93 26.11 -9.52
CA GLU A 50 6.05 25.25 -9.93
C GLU A 50 6.70 24.52 -8.75
N THR A 51 6.79 25.16 -7.59
CA THR A 51 7.25 24.53 -6.35
C THR A 51 6.31 23.39 -5.93
N ALA A 52 5.00 23.61 -5.95
CA ALA A 52 4.01 22.57 -5.67
C ALA A 52 4.08 21.42 -6.69
N LYS A 53 4.32 21.70 -7.98
CA LYS A 53 4.51 20.64 -9.00
C LYS A 53 5.73 19.77 -8.70
N LEU A 54 6.86 20.38 -8.32
CA LEU A 54 8.07 19.65 -7.95
C LEU A 54 7.85 18.81 -6.69
N SER A 55 7.20 19.37 -5.67
CA SER A 55 6.82 18.63 -4.46
C SER A 55 5.90 17.45 -4.77
N LEU A 56 4.89 17.63 -5.64
CA LEU A 56 3.98 16.56 -6.04
C LEU A 56 4.71 15.42 -6.77
N ARG A 57 5.69 15.74 -7.63
CA ARG A 57 6.56 14.74 -8.26
C ARG A 57 7.35 13.95 -7.22
N GLY A 58 7.97 14.63 -6.25
CA GLY A 58 8.72 13.99 -5.18
C GLY A 58 7.85 13.04 -4.34
N ILE A 59 6.67 13.51 -3.91
CA ILE A 59 5.70 12.68 -3.15
C ILE A 59 5.26 11.47 -3.98
N THR A 60 5.10 11.61 -5.29
CA THR A 60 4.68 10.51 -6.17
C THR A 60 5.73 9.42 -6.28
N GLU A 61 7.01 9.78 -6.38
CA GLU A 61 8.09 8.77 -6.35
C GLU A 61 8.14 8.06 -5.00
N GLU A 62 7.97 8.77 -3.88
CA GLU A 62 7.90 8.17 -2.54
C GLU A 62 6.69 7.21 -2.40
N VAL A 63 5.55 7.55 -3.00
CA VAL A 63 4.38 6.67 -3.10
C VAL A 63 4.71 5.41 -3.87
N LYS A 64 5.35 5.50 -5.04
CA LYS A 64 5.72 4.34 -5.85
C LYS A 64 6.68 3.41 -5.12
N GLU A 65 7.68 3.96 -4.45
CA GLU A 65 8.62 3.18 -3.63
C GLU A 65 7.91 2.47 -2.47
N THR A 66 6.99 3.16 -1.80
CA THR A 66 6.17 2.58 -0.72
C THR A 66 5.27 1.47 -1.25
N ILE A 67 4.66 1.65 -2.43
CA ILE A 67 3.83 0.66 -3.11
C ILE A 67 4.65 -0.57 -3.51
N ALA A 68 5.83 -0.39 -4.09
CA ALA A 68 6.72 -1.50 -4.43
C ALA A 68 7.08 -2.32 -3.20
N THR A 69 7.39 -1.64 -2.07
CA THR A 69 7.66 -2.27 -0.78
C THR A 69 6.43 -3.05 -0.27
N LEU A 70 5.24 -2.47 -0.34
CA LEU A 70 3.98 -3.12 0.05
C LEU A 70 3.69 -4.38 -0.77
N LEU A 71 3.92 -4.34 -2.09
CA LEU A 71 3.74 -5.48 -2.98
C LEU A 71 4.76 -6.59 -2.69
N GLU A 72 6.03 -6.23 -2.45
CA GLU A 72 7.07 -7.18 -2.07
C GLU A 72 6.76 -7.86 -0.74
N LEU A 73 6.39 -7.10 0.29
CA LEU A 73 6.02 -7.63 1.61
C LEU A 73 4.76 -8.49 1.52
N GLY A 74 3.74 -8.05 0.79
CA GLY A 74 2.49 -8.80 0.59
C GLY A 74 2.72 -10.11 -0.17
N GLY A 75 3.69 -10.15 -1.09
CA GLY A 75 4.10 -11.37 -1.78
C GLY A 75 4.82 -12.39 -0.89
N LYS A 76 5.35 -11.96 0.27
CA LYS A 76 6.02 -12.83 1.24
C LYS A 76 5.08 -13.40 2.30
N VAL A 77 3.84 -12.92 2.38
CA VAL A 77 2.86 -13.42 3.35
C VAL A 77 2.44 -14.84 2.96
N SER A 78 2.59 -15.79 3.89
CA SER A 78 2.10 -17.16 3.71
C SER A 78 0.58 -17.16 3.76
N VAL A 79 -0.06 -17.57 2.65
CA VAL A 79 -1.52 -17.77 2.57
C VAL A 79 -1.99 -18.75 3.64
N VAL A 80 -1.19 -19.79 3.92
CA VAL A 80 -1.52 -20.80 4.93
C VAL A 80 -1.54 -20.19 6.33
N ASP A 81 -0.53 -19.37 6.65
CA ASP A 81 -0.43 -18.72 7.96
C ASP A 81 -1.53 -17.64 8.12
N ALA A 82 -1.86 -16.94 7.03
CA ALA A 82 -2.99 -16.01 7.01
C ALA A 82 -4.33 -16.74 7.21
N ALA A 83 -4.50 -17.92 6.59
CA ALA A 83 -5.68 -18.76 6.77
C ALA A 83 -5.83 -19.25 8.22
N GLU A 84 -4.74 -19.54 8.93
CA GLU A 84 -4.79 -19.92 10.34
C GLU A 84 -5.46 -18.85 11.21
N ILE A 85 -5.33 -17.56 10.86
CA ILE A 85 -6.03 -16.46 11.56
C ILE A 85 -7.56 -16.61 11.42
N TYR A 86 -8.04 -16.95 10.22
CA TYR A 86 -9.46 -17.19 9.96
C TYR A 86 -9.96 -18.47 10.65
N VAL A 87 -9.14 -19.52 10.68
CA VAL A 87 -9.48 -20.76 11.42
C VAL A 87 -9.67 -20.46 12.92
N VAL A 88 -8.79 -19.67 13.52
CA VAL A 88 -8.93 -19.23 14.92
C VAL A 88 -10.22 -18.41 15.13
N ALA A 89 -10.64 -17.64 14.12
CA ALA A 89 -11.89 -16.89 14.14
C ALA A 89 -13.16 -17.75 13.90
N GLY A 90 -13.03 -19.07 13.73
CA GLY A 90 -14.14 -20.02 13.63
C GLY A 90 -14.51 -20.45 12.20
N TYR A 91 -13.71 -20.06 11.19
CA TYR A 91 -13.95 -20.46 9.80
C TYR A 91 -13.52 -21.91 9.55
N GLY A 92 -14.21 -22.58 8.60
CA GLY A 92 -13.75 -23.87 8.09
C GLY A 92 -12.41 -23.74 7.37
N LYS A 93 -11.57 -24.79 7.37
CA LYS A 93 -10.21 -24.71 6.78
C LYS A 93 -10.20 -24.29 5.30
N ASP A 94 -11.11 -24.84 4.50
CA ASP A 94 -11.20 -24.52 3.07
C ASP A 94 -11.70 -23.09 2.85
N GLU A 95 -12.66 -22.65 3.68
CA GLU A 95 -13.18 -21.28 3.67
C GLU A 95 -12.10 -20.26 4.09
N ALA A 96 -11.32 -20.59 5.12
CA ALA A 96 -10.21 -19.79 5.61
C ALA A 96 -9.11 -19.60 4.55
N LEU A 97 -8.77 -20.67 3.82
CA LEU A 97 -7.84 -20.58 2.69
C LEU A 97 -8.40 -19.75 1.54
N GLY A 98 -9.70 -19.87 1.26
CA GLY A 98 -10.38 -19.01 0.29
C GLY A 98 -10.27 -17.53 0.68
N LYS A 99 -10.61 -17.19 1.93
CA LYS A 99 -10.55 -15.82 2.45
C LYS A 99 -9.15 -15.23 2.46
N ALA A 100 -8.16 -16.01 2.91
CA ALA A 100 -6.78 -15.56 2.91
C ALA A 100 -6.27 -15.23 1.49
N ASN A 101 -6.64 -16.02 0.48
CA ASN A 101 -6.30 -15.72 -0.92
C ASN A 101 -7.02 -14.46 -1.42
N GLU A 102 -8.34 -14.36 -1.20
CA GLU A 102 -9.13 -13.19 -1.58
C GLU A 102 -8.53 -11.89 -1.03
N ASP A 103 -8.12 -11.89 0.24
CA ASP A 103 -7.59 -10.71 0.88
C ASP A 103 -6.19 -10.32 0.38
N LEU A 104 -5.31 -11.30 0.14
CA LEU A 104 -3.97 -11.05 -0.38
C LEU A 104 -4.00 -10.56 -1.83
N ASP A 105 -4.87 -11.12 -2.67
CA ASP A 105 -5.03 -10.66 -4.04
C ASP A 105 -5.75 -9.30 -4.10
N GLY A 106 -6.81 -9.13 -3.30
CA GLY A 106 -7.49 -7.85 -3.15
C GLY A 106 -6.57 -6.75 -2.64
N PHE A 107 -5.63 -7.08 -1.73
CA PHE A 107 -4.60 -6.15 -1.26
C PHE A 107 -3.72 -5.66 -2.40
N LYS A 108 -3.15 -6.58 -3.21
CA LYS A 108 -2.28 -6.22 -4.35
C LYS A 108 -3.01 -5.35 -5.36
N GLU A 109 -4.27 -5.67 -5.66
CA GLU A 109 -5.09 -4.91 -6.59
C GLU A 109 -5.40 -3.50 -6.05
N ARG A 110 -5.77 -3.37 -4.77
CA ARG A 110 -6.00 -2.07 -4.13
C ARG A 110 -4.74 -1.20 -4.14
N VAL A 111 -3.59 -1.77 -3.83
CA VAL A 111 -2.30 -1.07 -3.85
C VAL A 111 -1.96 -0.56 -5.26
N ARG A 112 -2.19 -1.36 -6.31
CA ARG A 112 -1.99 -0.91 -7.71
C ARG A 112 -2.93 0.22 -8.12
N ARG A 113 -4.20 0.18 -7.70
CA ARG A 113 -5.14 1.29 -7.98
C ARG A 113 -4.67 2.61 -7.38
N VAL A 114 -4.02 2.57 -6.22
CA VAL A 114 -3.42 3.78 -5.61
C VAL A 114 -2.28 4.32 -6.48
N GLU A 115 -1.43 3.44 -7.00
CA GLU A 115 -0.34 3.81 -7.91
C GLU A 115 -0.87 4.52 -9.16
N GLU A 116 -1.89 3.95 -9.79
CA GLU A 116 -2.55 4.52 -10.97
C GLU A 116 -3.16 5.90 -10.68
N ALA A 117 -3.85 6.04 -9.53
CA ALA A 117 -4.48 7.29 -9.14
C ALA A 117 -3.45 8.42 -8.94
N VAL A 118 -2.35 8.15 -8.24
CA VAL A 118 -1.29 9.15 -8.01
C VAL A 118 -0.54 9.47 -9.31
N GLY A 119 -0.29 8.46 -10.16
CA GLY A 119 0.25 8.68 -11.50
C GLY A 119 -0.61 9.61 -12.35
N GLY A 120 -1.93 9.47 -12.27
CA GLY A 120 -2.90 10.35 -12.93
C GLY A 120 -2.85 11.80 -12.43
N MET A 121 -2.63 12.02 -11.12
CA MET A 121 -2.48 13.36 -10.55
C MET A 121 -1.26 14.09 -11.13
N VAL A 122 -0.10 13.42 -11.20
CA VAL A 122 1.11 14.02 -11.79
C VAL A 122 0.92 14.30 -13.28
N ALA A 123 0.37 13.35 -14.03
CA ALA A 123 0.16 13.53 -15.46
C ALA A 123 -0.71 14.77 -15.74
N ARG A 124 -1.75 14.99 -14.93
CA ARG A 124 -2.62 16.16 -15.06
C ARG A 124 -1.93 17.48 -14.69
N VAL A 125 -1.03 17.49 -13.72
CA VAL A 125 -0.30 18.71 -13.31
C VAL A 125 0.83 19.06 -14.29
N VAL A 126 1.42 18.05 -14.92
CA VAL A 126 2.57 18.22 -15.82
C VAL A 126 2.15 18.46 -17.27
N TYR A 127 1.09 17.81 -17.74
CA TYR A 127 0.68 17.82 -19.15
C TYR A 127 -0.70 18.44 -19.41
N GLY A 128 -1.49 18.70 -18.36
CA GLY A 128 -2.79 19.40 -18.44
C GLY A 128 -2.66 20.88 -18.16
#